data_AF-A0A5N9G4A2-F1
#
_entry.id   AF-A0A5N9G4A2-F1
#
_cell.length_a   1.000
_cell.length_b   1.000
_cell.length_c   1.000
_cell.angle_alpha   90.00
_cell.angle_beta   90.00
_cell.angle_gamma   90.00
#
_symmetry.space_group_name_H-M   'P 1'
#
loop_
_entity.id
_entity.type
_entity.pdbx_description
1 polymer ?
#
loop_
_entity_poly.entity_id
_entity_poly.type
_entity_poly.pdbx_seq_one_letter_code
_entity_poly.pdbx_strand_id
1 'polypeptide(L)'
;MSILSWGLYLFYWLYLTWKQYRDHTREVAFPVWHAAAIGTVPIYSLFRIHAHMRVFRELMLQAGQATSISASRTVGLMIVFTVLNGVALVVVELGTTSTTALITLVIDIGSVSVVILLLYGVQKNLNRYWREQSGGPLFNARLGAGEVILVVIGVLLWVDAIASVLSESYRLV
;
A
#
# COMPACT_ATOMS: atom_id res chain seq x y z
N MET A 1 -8.73 5.01 4.26
CA MET A 1 -8.41 3.57 4.21
C MET A 1 -7.01 3.28 4.71
N SER A 2 -5.94 3.80 4.08
CA SER A 2 -4.55 3.47 4.50
C SER A 2 -4.24 3.71 5.96
N ILE A 3 -4.71 4.81 6.56
CA ILE A 3 -4.53 5.07 8.00
C ILE A 3 -5.24 3.98 8.83
N LEU A 4 -6.55 3.81 8.59
CA LEU A 4 -7.40 2.86 9.33
C LEU A 4 -6.92 1.41 9.20
N SER A 5 -6.30 1.05 8.08
CA SER A 5 -5.83 -0.29 7.81
C SER A 5 -4.36 -0.51 8.18
N TRP A 6 -3.70 0.39 8.93
CA TRP A 6 -2.27 0.28 9.23
C TRP A 6 -1.40 0.14 7.96
N GLY A 7 -1.73 0.88 6.89
CA GLY A 7 -1.02 0.79 5.61
C GLY A 7 -1.32 -0.45 4.76
N LEU A 8 -1.98 -1.49 5.31
CA LEU A 8 -2.30 -2.74 4.62
C LEU A 8 -3.17 -2.55 3.36
N TYR A 9 -3.90 -1.44 3.28
CA TYR A 9 -4.66 -1.06 2.10
C TYR A 9 -3.79 -0.99 0.84
N LEU A 10 -2.47 -0.76 0.94
CA LEU A 10 -1.56 -0.81 -0.20
C LEU A 10 -1.66 -2.14 -0.98
N PHE A 11 -1.65 -3.27 -0.28
CA PHE A 11 -1.72 -4.60 -0.90
C PHE A 11 -3.05 -4.83 -1.59
N TYR A 12 -4.14 -4.44 -0.94
CA TYR A 12 -5.48 -4.53 -1.50
C TYR A 12 -5.65 -3.62 -2.72
N TRP A 13 -5.11 -2.40 -2.65
CA TRP A 13 -5.11 -1.46 -3.76
C TRP A 13 -4.32 -1.98 -4.97
N LEU A 14 -3.16 -2.62 -4.74
CA LEU A 14 -2.40 -3.29 -5.79
C LEU A 14 -3.20 -4.43 -6.41
N TYR A 15 -3.86 -5.26 -5.60
CA TYR A 15 -4.77 -6.29 -6.10
C TYR A 15 -5.86 -5.70 -7.00
N LEU A 16 -6.54 -4.64 -6.56
CA LEU A 16 -7.62 -4.01 -7.35
C LEU A 16 -7.10 -3.43 -8.66
N THR A 17 -5.98 -2.73 -8.64
CA THR A 17 -5.42 -2.09 -9.85
C THR A 17 -4.87 -3.11 -10.85
N TRP A 18 -4.28 -4.21 -10.38
CA TRP A 18 -3.91 -5.34 -11.25
C TRP A 18 -5.13 -6.03 -11.85
N LYS A 19 -6.21 -6.19 -11.07
CA LYS A 19 -7.46 -6.75 -11.56
C LYS A 19 -8.08 -5.85 -12.64
N GLN A 20 -8.14 -4.54 -12.40
CA GLN A 20 -8.62 -3.57 -13.39
C GLN A 20 -7.78 -3.60 -14.68
N TYR A 21 -6.45 -3.66 -14.57
CA TYR A 21 -5.57 -3.79 -15.71
C TYR A 21 -5.91 -5.04 -16.53
N ARG A 22 -5.92 -6.21 -15.88
CA ARG A 22 -6.24 -7.49 -16.53
C ARG A 22 -7.60 -7.46 -17.24
N ASP A 23 -8.62 -6.97 -16.54
CA ASP A 23 -9.99 -6.99 -17.04
C ASP A 23 -10.16 -5.99 -18.21
N HIS A 24 -9.36 -4.90 -18.25
CA HIS A 24 -9.39 -3.90 -19.32
C HIS A 24 -8.56 -4.28 -20.55
N THR A 25 -7.32 -4.74 -20.38
CA THR A 25 -6.44 -5.08 -21.51
C THR A 25 -6.58 -6.52 -21.99
N ARG A 26 -7.25 -7.38 -21.20
CA ARG A 26 -7.33 -8.84 -21.39
C ARG A 26 -5.97 -9.54 -21.37
N GLU A 27 -4.94 -8.86 -20.89
CA GLU A 27 -3.61 -9.43 -20.70
C GLU A 27 -3.60 -10.43 -19.55
N VAL A 28 -2.71 -11.42 -19.64
CA VAL A 28 -2.56 -12.42 -18.58
C VAL A 28 -1.85 -11.79 -17.39
N ALA A 29 -2.62 -11.39 -16.38
CA ALA A 29 -2.12 -10.93 -15.09
C ALA A 29 -2.76 -11.72 -13.95
N PHE A 30 -2.01 -11.91 -12.86
CA PHE A 30 -2.45 -12.62 -11.66
C PHE A 30 -2.50 -11.66 -10.45
N PRO A 31 -3.62 -10.94 -10.24
CA PRO A 31 -3.69 -9.86 -9.26
C PRO A 31 -3.38 -10.29 -7.82
N VAL A 32 -3.89 -11.47 -7.42
CA VAL A 32 -3.67 -12.02 -6.08
C VAL A 32 -2.19 -12.35 -5.87
N TRP A 33 -1.57 -13.04 -6.82
CA TRP A 33 -0.16 -13.42 -6.74
C TRP A 33 0.78 -12.21 -6.79
N HIS A 34 0.47 -11.20 -7.60
CA HIS A 34 1.26 -9.96 -7.61
C HIS A 34 1.15 -9.18 -6.30
N ALA A 35 -0.04 -9.10 -5.70
CA ALA A 35 -0.21 -8.44 -4.41
C ALA A 35 0.51 -9.21 -3.29
N ALA A 36 0.40 -10.53 -3.25
CA ALA A 36 1.06 -11.38 -2.27
C ALA A 36 2.59 -11.31 -2.39
N ALA A 37 3.12 -11.38 -3.63
CA ALA A 37 4.55 -11.31 -3.88
C ALA A 37 5.20 -9.99 -3.42
N ILE A 38 4.41 -8.93 -3.25
CA ILE A 38 4.92 -7.65 -2.75
C ILE A 38 5.37 -7.73 -1.29
N GLY A 39 4.69 -8.53 -0.47
CA GLY A 39 5.08 -8.78 0.91
C GLY A 39 6.08 -9.92 1.07
N THR A 40 6.10 -10.90 0.16
CA THR A 40 6.85 -12.15 0.36
C THR A 40 8.14 -12.27 -0.45
N VAL A 41 8.31 -11.50 -1.54
CA VAL A 41 9.48 -11.61 -2.42
C VAL A 41 10.12 -10.23 -2.64
N PRO A 42 11.08 -9.82 -1.78
CA PRO A 42 11.51 -8.43 -1.63
C PRO A 42 12.06 -7.78 -2.90
N ILE A 43 12.85 -8.49 -3.70
CA ILE A 43 13.47 -7.93 -4.91
C ILE A 43 12.49 -8.00 -6.10
N TYR A 44 11.80 -9.12 -6.24
CA TYR A 44 10.82 -9.33 -7.31
C TYR A 44 9.67 -8.32 -7.24
N SER A 45 9.22 -7.98 -6.03
CA SER A 45 8.16 -7.00 -5.81
C SER A 45 8.48 -5.63 -6.43
N LEU A 46 9.73 -5.18 -6.33
CA LEU A 46 10.16 -3.90 -6.88
C LEU A 46 10.05 -3.88 -8.41
N PHE A 47 10.47 -4.96 -9.08
CA PHE A 47 10.31 -5.10 -10.52
C PHE A 47 8.83 -5.12 -10.94
N ARG A 48 7.98 -5.82 -10.17
CA ARG A 48 6.54 -5.86 -10.44
C ARG A 48 5.88 -4.50 -10.28
N ILE A 49 6.23 -3.74 -9.26
CA ILE A 49 5.70 -2.39 -9.04
C ILE A 49 6.19 -1.45 -10.14
N HIS A 50 7.47 -1.53 -10.53
CA HIS A 50 8.00 -0.78 -11.65
C HIS A 50 7.22 -1.07 -12.94
N ALA A 51 7.04 -2.35 -13.28
CA ALA A 51 6.29 -2.77 -14.45
C ALA A 51 4.84 -2.29 -14.40
N HIS A 52 4.18 -2.41 -13.26
CA HIS A 52 2.80 -1.94 -13.06
C HIS A 52 2.62 -0.46 -13.38
N MET A 53 3.49 0.38 -12.81
CA MET A 53 3.45 1.82 -13.02
C MET A 53 3.81 2.20 -14.45
N ARG A 54 4.77 1.50 -15.06
CA ARG A 54 5.14 1.70 -16.46
C ARG A 54 3.96 1.41 -17.40
N VAL A 55 3.28 0.29 -17.21
CA VAL A 55 2.15 -0.12 -18.04
C VAL A 55 0.99 0.89 -17.94
N PHE A 56 0.63 1.33 -16.73
CA PHE A 56 -0.42 2.36 -16.60
C PHE A 56 -0.01 3.70 -17.22
N ARG A 57 1.26 4.08 -17.11
CA ARG A 57 1.79 5.27 -17.78
C ARG A 57 1.66 5.14 -19.31
N GLU A 58 2.03 4.00 -19.88
CA GLU A 58 1.91 3.73 -21.31
C GLU A 58 0.45 3.77 -21.78
N LEU A 59 -0.47 3.13 -21.04
CA LEU A 59 -1.92 3.17 -21.33
C LEU A 59 -2.48 4.60 -21.33
N MET A 60 -2.08 5.43 -20.37
CA MET A 60 -2.50 6.84 -20.31
C MET A 60 -1.97 7.64 -21.49
N LEU A 61 -0.69 7.46 -21.84
CA LEU A 61 -0.07 8.17 -22.96
C LEU A 61 -0.69 7.75 -24.31
N GLN A 62 -0.98 6.46 -24.49
CA GLN A 62 -1.66 5.95 -25.69
C GLN A 62 -3.10 6.47 -25.81
N ALA A 63 -3.76 6.72 -24.69
CA ALA A 63 -5.07 7.37 -24.65
C ALA A 63 -4.99 8.92 -24.79
N GLY A 64 -3.81 9.49 -25.05
CA GLY A 64 -3.63 10.94 -25.20
C GLY A 64 -3.67 11.73 -23.88
N GLN A 65 -3.59 11.06 -22.72
CA GLN A 65 -3.64 11.70 -21.42
C GLN A 65 -2.24 11.97 -20.85
N ALA A 66 -1.99 13.21 -20.43
CA ALA A 66 -0.77 13.56 -19.70
C ALA A 66 -0.74 12.84 -18.33
N THR A 67 0.39 12.29 -17.92
CA THR A 67 0.51 11.52 -16.67
C THR A 67 1.73 11.93 -15.85
N SER A 68 1.56 12.02 -14.53
CA SER A 68 2.65 12.25 -13.58
C SER A 68 3.15 10.97 -12.91
N ILE A 69 2.64 9.80 -13.31
CA ILE A 69 3.10 8.51 -12.79
C ILE A 69 4.57 8.31 -13.15
N SER A 70 5.38 8.04 -12.13
CA SER A 70 6.79 7.69 -12.26
C SER A 70 7.04 6.34 -11.60
N ALA A 71 7.48 5.37 -12.40
CA ALA A 71 7.81 4.03 -11.93
C ALA A 71 8.97 4.08 -10.92
N SER A 72 10.04 4.83 -11.23
CA SER A 72 11.20 4.98 -10.34
C SER A 72 10.84 5.64 -9.00
N ARG A 73 10.00 6.69 -9.00
CA ARG A 73 9.54 7.31 -7.75
C ARG A 73 8.75 6.33 -6.90
N THR A 74 7.86 5.55 -7.54
CA THR A 74 7.03 4.56 -6.84
C THR A 74 7.91 3.45 -6.23
N VAL A 75 8.88 2.94 -6.99
CA VAL A 75 9.87 1.97 -6.49
C VAL A 75 10.67 2.54 -5.32
N GLY A 76 11.14 3.79 -5.42
CA GLY A 76 11.86 4.45 -4.33
C GLY A 76 11.04 4.53 -3.04
N LEU A 77 9.76 4.92 -3.14
CA LEU A 77 8.85 4.93 -1.98
C LEU A 77 8.60 3.51 -1.43
N MET A 78 8.53 2.50 -2.29
CA MET A 78 8.40 1.11 -1.85
C MET A 78 9.64 0.59 -1.14
N ILE A 79 10.83 1.00 -1.57
CA ILE A 79 12.08 0.68 -0.85
C ILE A 79 12.05 1.32 0.54
N VAL A 80 11.68 2.60 0.64
CA VAL A 80 11.55 3.28 1.94
C VAL A 80 10.53 2.57 2.82
N PHE A 81 9.36 2.21 2.29
CA PHE A 81 8.36 1.43 3.01
C PHE A 81 8.92 0.11 3.52
N THR A 82 9.57 -0.69 2.67
CA THR A 82 10.16 -1.98 3.07
C THR A 82 11.24 -1.80 4.13
N VAL A 83 12.12 -0.80 3.99
CA VAL A 83 13.17 -0.51 4.96
C VAL A 83 12.59 -0.10 6.31
N LEU A 84 11.57 0.78 6.33
CA LEU A 84 10.92 1.18 7.58
C LEU A 84 10.34 -0.03 8.32
N ASN A 85 9.58 -0.89 7.65
CA ASN A 85 9.01 -2.08 8.29
C ASN A 85 10.11 -3.08 8.73
N GLY A 86 11.20 -3.21 7.98
CA GLY A 86 12.35 -4.02 8.38
C GLY A 86 13.06 -3.48 9.63
N VAL A 87 13.23 -2.14 9.72
CA VAL A 87 13.80 -1.49 10.90
C VAL A 87 12.88 -1.64 12.11
N ALA A 88 11.56 -1.49 11.94
CA ALA A 88 10.59 -1.72 13.01
C ALA A 88 10.72 -3.13 13.60
N LEU A 89 10.84 -4.15 12.73
CA LEU A 89 11.03 -5.55 13.17
C LEU A 89 12.31 -5.71 14.00
N VAL A 90 13.43 -5.17 13.53
CA VAL A 90 14.71 -5.20 14.27
C VAL A 90 14.59 -4.47 15.61
N VAL A 91 13.92 -3.32 15.66
CA VAL A 91 13.73 -2.56 16.92
C VAL A 91 12.95 -3.38 17.95
N VAL A 92 11.92 -4.12 17.52
CA VAL A 92 11.14 -5.00 18.41
C VAL A 92 11.99 -6.16 18.91
N GLU A 93 12.82 -6.76 18.05
CA GLU A 93 13.74 -7.86 18.43
C GLU A 93 14.82 -7.42 19.44
N LEU A 94 15.19 -6.13 19.47
CA LEU A 94 16.14 -5.59 20.44
C LEU A 94 15.56 -5.45 21.85
N GLY A 95 14.23 -5.52 22.02
CA GLY A 95 13.58 -5.61 23.33
C GLY A 95 12.22 -4.92 23.42
N THR A 96 11.49 -5.19 24.51
CA THR A 96 10.12 -4.73 24.75
C THR A 96 10.05 -3.59 25.79
N THR A 97 10.90 -2.58 25.64
CA THR A 97 10.91 -1.39 26.49
C THR A 97 9.89 -0.34 26.01
N SER A 98 9.54 0.63 26.86
CA SER A 98 8.73 1.78 26.44
C SER A 98 9.38 2.57 25.29
N THR A 99 10.72 2.66 25.29
CA THR A 99 11.48 3.36 24.25
C THR A 99 11.39 2.65 22.91
N THR A 100 11.58 1.33 22.88
CA THR A 100 11.44 0.55 21.63
C THR A 100 10.02 0.58 21.11
N ALA A 101 9.01 0.48 21.99
CA ALA A 101 7.59 0.64 21.60
C ALA A 101 7.30 2.01 20.97
N LEU A 102 7.83 3.10 21.55
CA LEU A 102 7.66 4.45 21.01
C LEU A 102 8.35 4.60 19.65
N ILE A 103 9.58 4.10 19.50
CA ILE A 103 10.31 4.13 18.23
C ILE A 103 9.54 3.36 17.15
N THR A 104 9.06 2.16 17.46
CA THR A 104 8.26 1.35 16.53
C THR A 104 7.01 2.10 16.10
N LEU A 105 6.24 2.68 17.03
CA LEU A 105 5.05 3.48 16.70
C LEU A 105 5.36 4.65 15.74
N VAL A 106 6.48 5.36 15.96
CA VAL A 106 6.90 6.44 15.05
C VAL A 106 7.24 5.90 13.65
N ILE A 107 7.93 4.77 13.59
CA ILE A 107 8.26 4.10 12.32
C ILE A 107 6.98 3.68 11.59
N ASP A 108 5.99 3.14 12.30
CA ASP A 108 4.70 2.71 11.72
C ASP A 108 3.91 3.89 11.15
N ILE A 109 3.85 5.02 11.87
CA ILE A 109 3.28 6.27 11.35
C ILE A 109 4.03 6.73 10.09
N GLY A 110 5.36 6.65 10.09
CA GLY A 110 6.20 6.94 8.93
C GLY A 110 5.90 6.03 7.75
N SER A 111 5.78 4.73 7.99
CA SER A 111 5.45 3.69 7.00
C SER A 111 4.08 3.95 6.36
N VAL A 112 3.06 4.22 7.16
CA VAL A 112 1.72 4.60 6.68
C VAL A 112 1.75 5.90 5.87
N SER A 113 2.56 6.88 6.29
CA SER A 113 2.72 8.14 5.57
C SER A 113 3.34 7.93 4.19
N VAL A 114 4.32 7.04 4.06
CA VAL A 114 4.91 6.64 2.76
C VAL A 114 3.86 6.01 1.86
N VAL A 115 3.01 5.12 2.39
CA VAL A 115 1.89 4.54 1.63
C VAL A 115 0.93 5.62 1.14
N ILE A 116 0.58 6.60 1.98
CA ILE A 116 -0.29 7.71 1.58
C ILE A 116 0.35 8.52 0.45
N LEU A 117 1.64 8.86 0.56
CA LEU A 117 2.36 9.61 -0.47
C LEU A 117 2.39 8.86 -1.81
N LEU A 118 2.62 7.55 -1.78
CA LEU A 118 2.59 6.69 -2.95
C LEU A 118 1.22 6.71 -3.61
N LEU A 119 0.17 6.38 -2.83
CA LEU A 119 -1.18 6.28 -3.35
C LEU A 119 -1.69 7.64 -3.84
N TYR A 120 -1.44 8.72 -3.12
CA TYR A 120 -1.83 10.06 -3.54
C TYR A 120 -1.19 10.45 -4.89
N GLY A 121 0.09 10.11 -5.09
CA GLY A 121 0.80 10.38 -6.35
C GLY A 121 0.24 9.63 -7.56
N VAL A 122 -0.33 8.44 -7.35
CA VAL A 122 -0.81 7.57 -8.44
C VAL A 122 -2.32 7.65 -8.63
N GLN A 123 -3.10 7.68 -7.54
CA GLN A 123 -4.57 7.57 -7.57
C GLN A 123 -5.22 8.65 -8.42
N LYS A 124 -4.73 9.90 -8.38
CA LYS A 124 -5.29 10.99 -9.17
C LYS A 124 -5.20 10.72 -10.68
N ASN A 125 -4.08 10.15 -11.13
CA ASN A 125 -3.89 9.78 -12.53
C ASN A 125 -4.82 8.62 -12.92
N LEU A 126 -4.89 7.56 -12.09
CA LEU A 126 -5.77 6.42 -12.36
C LEU A 126 -7.24 6.81 -12.39
N ASN A 127 -7.70 7.64 -11.44
CA ASN A 127 -9.09 8.09 -11.40
C ASN A 127 -9.46 8.92 -12.63
N ARG A 128 -8.54 9.74 -13.15
CA ARG A 128 -8.78 10.48 -14.40
C ARG A 128 -8.87 9.51 -15.58
N TYR A 129 -7.89 8.61 -15.70
CA TYR A 129 -7.86 7.63 -16.78
C TYR A 129 -9.14 6.81 -16.85
N TRP A 130 -9.56 6.23 -15.72
CA TRP A 130 -10.76 5.41 -15.68
C TRP A 130 -12.04 6.20 -15.96
N ARG A 131 -12.12 7.48 -15.54
CA ARG A 131 -13.29 8.32 -15.82
C ARG A 131 -13.50 8.54 -17.32
N GLU A 132 -12.41 8.75 -18.05
CA GLU A 132 -12.47 8.92 -19.51
C GLU A 132 -12.80 7.60 -20.20
N GLN A 133 -12.22 6.49 -19.74
CA GLN A 133 -12.48 5.16 -20.33
C GLN A 133 -13.89 4.62 -20.02
N SER A 134 -14.49 4.97 -18.88
CA SER A 134 -15.82 4.48 -18.49
C SER A 134 -16.98 5.22 -19.16
N GLY A 135 -16.72 6.29 -19.92
CA GLY A 135 -17.76 7.05 -20.64
C GLY A 135 -18.82 7.70 -19.72
N GLY A 136 -18.52 7.88 -18.43
CA GLY A 136 -19.49 8.31 -17.42
C GLY A 136 -18.88 8.56 -16.04
N PRO A 137 -19.64 9.11 -15.08
CA PRO A 137 -19.15 9.39 -13.74
C PRO A 137 -18.71 8.12 -13.03
N LEU A 138 -17.51 8.15 -12.44
CA LEU A 138 -17.05 7.08 -11.57
C LEU A 138 -17.90 7.08 -10.29
N PHE A 139 -18.51 5.94 -9.98
CA PHE A 139 -19.20 5.76 -8.71
C PHE A 139 -18.21 5.27 -7.66
N ASN A 140 -18.35 5.79 -6.43
CA ASN A 140 -17.64 5.21 -5.30
C ASN A 140 -18.10 3.76 -5.15
N ALA A 141 -17.16 2.83 -5.29
CA ALA A 141 -17.43 1.44 -4.96
C ALA A 141 -17.88 1.38 -3.50
N ARG A 142 -18.95 0.61 -3.23
CA ARG A 142 -19.36 0.35 -1.85
C ARG A 142 -18.21 -0.34 -1.13
N LEU A 143 -18.03 0.00 0.14
CA LEU A 143 -17.05 -0.67 1.01
C LEU A 143 -17.28 -2.18 0.96
N GLY A 144 -16.31 -2.91 0.41
CA GLY A 144 -16.37 -4.36 0.30
C GLY A 144 -16.02 -5.03 1.63
N ALA A 145 -16.41 -6.30 1.79
CA ALA A 145 -16.06 -7.08 2.98
C ALA A 145 -14.54 -7.12 3.24
N GLY A 146 -13.72 -7.18 2.19
CA GLY A 146 -12.26 -7.13 2.30
C GLY A 146 -11.73 -5.83 2.91
N GLU A 147 -12.32 -4.70 2.56
CA GLU A 147 -11.94 -3.40 3.13
C GLU A 147 -12.31 -3.28 4.61
N VAL A 148 -13.46 -3.84 5.00
CA VAL A 148 -13.88 -3.92 6.40
C VAL A 148 -12.91 -4.76 7.21
N ILE A 149 -12.53 -5.94 6.72
CA ILE A 149 -11.54 -6.81 7.38
C ILE A 149 -10.21 -6.08 7.58
N LEU A 150 -9.72 -5.38 6.55
CA LEU A 150 -8.48 -4.61 6.64
C LEU A 150 -8.55 -3.48 7.66
N VAL A 151 -9.70 -2.81 7.78
CA VAL A 151 -9.92 -1.77 8.80
C VAL A 151 -9.93 -2.38 10.19
N VAL A 152 -10.62 -3.51 10.40
CA VAL A 152 -10.65 -4.19 11.71
C VAL A 152 -9.23 -4.59 12.13
N ILE A 153 -8.47 -5.24 11.25
CA ILE A 153 -7.08 -5.62 11.52
C ILE A 153 -6.23 -4.39 11.81
N GLY A 154 -6.32 -3.34 10.98
CA GLY A 154 -5.52 -2.13 11.17
C GLY A 154 -5.82 -1.38 12.46
N VAL A 155 -7.09 -1.32 12.87
CA VAL A 155 -7.49 -0.73 14.15
C VAL A 155 -6.92 -1.54 15.31
N LEU A 156 -6.96 -2.87 15.25
CA LEU A 156 -6.36 -3.72 16.28
C LEU A 156 -4.84 -3.50 16.39
N LEU A 157 -4.14 -3.35 15.25
CA LEU A 157 -2.71 -3.02 15.23
C LEU A 157 -2.43 -1.63 15.85
N TRP A 158 -3.27 -0.63 15.57
CA TRP A 158 -3.17 0.68 16.25
C TRP A 158 -3.36 0.58 17.75
N VAL A 159 -4.35 -0.19 18.19
CA VAL A 159 -4.60 -0.39 19.61
C VAL A 159 -3.42 -1.11 20.27
N ASP A 160 -2.88 -2.16 19.64
CA ASP A 160 -1.71 -2.91 20.10
C ASP A 160 -0.47 -2.02 20.25
N ALA A 161 -0.16 -1.22 19.23
CA ALA A 161 1.00 -0.34 19.27
C ALA A 161 0.85 0.77 20.33
N ILE A 162 -0.34 1.35 20.47
CA ILE A 162 -0.63 2.36 21.49
C ILE A 162 -0.59 1.73 22.89
N ALA A 163 -1.17 0.56 23.08
CA ALA A 163 -1.15 -0.17 24.35
C ALA A 163 0.29 -0.53 24.76
N SER A 164 1.12 -0.96 23.81
CA SER A 164 2.54 -1.22 24.01
C SER A 164 3.30 0.01 24.51
N VAL A 165 2.98 1.20 24.01
CA VAL A 165 3.59 2.44 24.52
C VAL A 165 3.10 2.77 25.92
N LEU A 166 1.79 2.65 26.17
CA LEU A 166 1.15 3.14 27.40
C LEU A 166 1.26 2.20 28.59
N SER A 167 1.40 0.89 28.39
CA SER A 167 1.28 -0.12 29.45
C SER A 167 2.47 -1.06 29.52
N GLU A 168 3.11 -1.10 30.68
CA GLU A 168 4.19 -2.05 30.96
C GLU A 168 3.69 -3.49 31.07
N SER A 169 2.54 -3.70 31.71
CA SER A 169 1.96 -5.04 31.84
C SER A 169 1.57 -5.63 30.49
N TYR A 170 1.26 -4.79 29.50
CA TYR A 170 0.97 -5.24 28.13
C TYR A 170 2.22 -5.74 27.39
N ARG A 171 3.39 -5.13 27.63
CA ARG A 171 4.65 -5.49 26.97
C ARG A 171 5.29 -6.78 27.50
N LEU A 172 4.86 -7.25 28.67
CA LEU A 172 5.43 -8.41 29.38
C LEU A 172 4.63 -9.70 29.18
N VAL A 173 3.53 -9.65 28.41
CA VAL A 173 2.71 -10.80 27.99
C VAL A 173 3.22 -11.32 26.66
#